data_AF-A0A2P6VFY5-F1
#
_entry.id   AF-A0A2P6VFY5-F1
#
_cell.length_a   1.000
_cell.length_b   1.000
_cell.length_c   1.000
_cell.angle_alpha   90.00
_cell.angle_beta   90.00
_cell.angle_gamma   90.00
#
_symmetry.space_group_name_H-M   'P 1'
#
loop_
_entity.id
_entity.type
_entity.pdbx_description
1 polymer ?
#
loop_
_entity_poly.entity_id
_entity_poly.type
_entity_poly.pdbx_seq_one_letter_code
_entity_poly.pdbx_strand_id
1 'polypeptide(L)'
;MADTLEQHVPPPPISKTDEQFVGEGVEFVWGADGIDIDELNALFEKVGFPRRDPARLAQALGATYRTLWIRSARKSRLARQGALLGFARATSDGALSAVIWDVAVAPAWQRGGLGRGLMERLTASLVEDGIATITLYAEPNVVSLYEKLGFVADPDGIRGNVPAEQQQQLMQEIEKMQVRDSLRMYNSLVERCFRDCVESFRRKDLDSTEEKCVQSCCGKFMKHSARVGIRFGELSSEAETQMAAMMQQQAGGKLHWSQAPCRAAGVPPPAAAGRQPALNATVNVSFVGDQSRARLTSFCLWFARHRGCVQQLSLSLGAQHLPDEYNVCLAAAQITAALAACGAAGWPLATLQLEVTNLDLPGSGWVGELRSLRTLAIHRAFDNMELEVDSSLAALTRLESLWISASYEFLDKSPAAHLPRSLTRLHLCGYQADALPQQFSQLTRLRTLSLAWLAFASPEGYAPLATLPALCQLALQEASHVPACLSRLTQLESLSVWNERMMGDDAGLQHLTTTFQALAASLPALACAAALKTVEVECTGVADAEERLRSVQSTLRWAGRQPALRLLSLGIDDATLGRAAAAAVDALRPSAIHLEAAAPYGMFHHDHLRRLFDGPDLLS
;
A
#
# COMPACT_ATOMS: atom_id res chain seq x y z
N MET A 1 6.94 23.42 26.62
CA MET A 1 8.36 23.80 26.44
C MET A 1 8.89 22.93 25.31
N ALA A 2 9.22 23.39 24.11
CA ALA A 2 9.25 24.70 23.49
C ALA A 2 8.46 24.63 22.18
N ASP A 3 7.76 25.72 21.87
CA ASP A 3 6.91 25.90 20.71
C ASP A 3 7.79 26.42 19.57
N THR A 4 8.16 25.56 18.62
CA THR A 4 9.00 25.95 17.47
C THR A 4 8.08 26.43 16.36
N LEU A 5 7.84 27.75 16.34
CA LEU A 5 7.15 28.49 15.31
C LEU A 5 7.63 28.06 13.90
N GLU A 6 6.72 27.51 13.07
CA GLU A 6 6.91 27.47 11.62
C GLU A 6 7.00 28.91 11.11
N GLN A 7 8.22 29.35 10.82
CA GLN A 7 8.52 30.67 10.27
C GLN A 7 8.04 30.69 8.81
N HIS A 8 6.88 31.32 8.55
CA HIS A 8 6.44 31.57 7.18
C HIS A 8 7.37 32.62 6.55
N VAL A 9 8.30 32.16 5.72
CA VAL A 9 9.22 33.01 4.96
C VAL A 9 8.42 33.74 3.88
N PRO A 10 8.41 35.08 3.81
CA PRO A 10 7.78 35.79 2.71
C PRO A 10 8.60 35.61 1.40
N PRO A 11 7.95 35.51 0.23
CA PRO A 11 8.66 35.33 -1.03
C PRO A 11 9.61 36.53 -1.28
N PRO A 12 10.81 36.29 -1.82
CA PRO A 12 11.78 37.35 -2.07
C PRO A 12 11.20 38.39 -3.04
N PRO A 13 11.47 39.69 -2.82
CA PRO A 13 10.91 40.74 -3.63
C PRO A 13 11.44 40.66 -5.07
N ILE A 14 10.52 40.68 -6.04
CA ILE A 14 10.86 40.69 -7.46
C ILE A 14 11.41 42.08 -7.83
N SER A 15 12.66 42.12 -8.31
CA SER A 15 13.36 43.37 -8.61
C SER A 15 12.98 44.01 -9.95
N LYS A 16 12.62 43.17 -10.93
CA LYS A 16 12.12 43.56 -12.25
C LYS A 16 10.99 42.61 -12.65
N THR A 17 9.86 43.19 -13.04
CA THR A 17 8.66 42.48 -13.51
C THR A 17 8.91 41.80 -14.87
N ASP A 18 8.06 40.83 -15.21
CA ASP A 18 8.13 40.14 -16.51
C ASP A 18 7.92 41.12 -17.67
N GLU A 19 7.01 42.09 -17.53
CA GLU A 19 6.75 43.11 -18.55
C GLU A 19 8.00 43.95 -18.86
N GLN A 20 8.81 44.26 -17.85
CA GLN A 20 10.06 44.98 -18.01
C GLN A 20 11.10 44.17 -18.78
N PHE A 21 11.24 42.87 -18.50
CA PHE A 21 12.14 42.00 -19.25
C PHE A 21 11.67 41.76 -20.68
N VAL A 22 10.36 41.65 -20.90
CA VAL A 22 9.78 41.57 -22.24
C VAL A 22 10.10 42.84 -23.04
N GLY A 23 10.03 44.02 -22.42
CA GLY A 23 10.48 45.29 -23.01
C GLY A 23 11.97 45.32 -23.36
N GLU A 24 12.81 44.63 -22.59
CA GLU A 24 14.24 44.43 -22.87
C GLU A 24 14.48 43.35 -23.95
N GLY A 25 13.44 42.61 -24.36
CA GLY A 25 13.47 41.60 -25.40
C GLY A 25 13.76 40.19 -24.89
N VAL A 26 13.44 39.92 -23.63
CA VAL A 26 13.73 38.67 -22.93
C VAL A 26 12.46 38.14 -22.27
N GLU A 27 12.24 36.84 -22.30
CA GLU A 27 11.05 36.21 -21.74
C GLU A 27 11.42 35.01 -20.86
N PHE A 28 10.77 34.90 -19.71
CA PHE A 28 10.89 33.77 -18.78
C PHE A 28 9.81 32.74 -19.10
N VAL A 29 10.19 31.47 -19.18
CA VAL A 29 9.31 30.36 -19.52
C VAL A 29 9.40 29.29 -18.44
N TRP A 30 8.24 28.93 -17.89
CA TRP A 30 8.12 27.86 -16.90
C TRP A 30 7.96 26.49 -17.58
N GLY A 31 8.49 25.46 -16.93
CA GLY A 31 8.42 24.09 -17.41
C GLY A 31 9.57 23.72 -18.35
N ALA A 32 9.66 22.43 -18.68
CA ALA A 32 10.68 21.89 -19.58
C ALA A 32 10.21 21.82 -21.05
N ASP A 33 8.93 22.12 -21.30
CA ASP A 33 8.34 22.01 -22.63
C ASP A 33 8.99 23.01 -23.60
N GLY A 34 9.47 22.50 -24.73
CA GLY A 34 10.11 23.33 -25.77
C GLY A 34 11.60 23.64 -25.54
N ILE A 35 12.23 23.09 -24.50
CA ILE A 35 13.69 23.18 -24.32
C ILE A 35 14.38 22.20 -25.29
N ASP A 36 15.21 22.74 -26.16
CA ASP A 36 16.13 21.94 -26.99
C ASP A 36 17.33 21.51 -26.13
N ILE A 37 17.54 20.19 -26.02
CA ILE A 37 18.58 19.57 -25.17
C ILE A 37 19.98 19.91 -25.68
N ASP A 38 20.17 19.99 -26.99
CA ASP A 38 21.46 20.35 -27.58
C ASP A 38 21.75 21.84 -27.38
N GLU A 39 20.72 22.70 -27.44
CA GLU A 39 20.85 24.12 -27.13
C GLU A 39 21.16 24.35 -25.63
N LEU A 40 20.56 23.55 -24.74
CA LEU A 40 20.85 23.57 -23.30
C LEU A 40 22.28 23.09 -22.99
N ASN A 41 22.74 22.00 -23.61
CA ASN A 41 24.12 21.55 -23.48
C ASN A 41 25.11 22.60 -24.02
N ALA A 42 24.78 23.26 -25.13
CA ALA A 42 25.60 24.35 -25.67
C ALA A 42 25.64 25.57 -24.74
N LEU A 43 24.57 25.84 -23.98
CA LEU A 43 24.56 26.87 -22.93
C LEU A 43 25.48 26.46 -21.77
N PHE A 44 25.41 25.22 -21.31
CA PHE A 44 26.28 24.69 -20.25
C PHE A 44 27.76 24.80 -20.60
N GLU A 45 28.15 24.37 -21.81
CA GLU A 45 29.53 24.51 -22.28
C GLU A 45 30.00 25.98 -22.28
N LYS A 46 29.14 26.93 -22.70
CA LYS A 46 29.48 28.37 -22.72
C LYS A 46 29.72 28.97 -21.34
N VAL A 47 29.10 28.42 -20.29
CA VAL A 47 29.28 28.88 -18.91
C VAL A 47 30.32 28.07 -18.14
N GLY A 48 30.98 27.10 -18.78
CA GLY A 48 32.02 26.27 -18.18
C GLY A 48 31.50 25.00 -17.49
N PHE A 49 30.22 24.67 -17.63
CA PHE A 49 29.67 23.40 -17.13
C PHE A 49 29.97 22.25 -18.09
N PRO A 50 30.17 21.02 -17.60
CA PRO A 50 30.44 19.88 -18.45
C PRO A 50 29.22 19.56 -19.31
N ARG A 51 29.47 19.19 -20.58
CA ARG A 51 28.44 18.63 -21.46
C ARG A 51 27.89 17.35 -20.84
N ARG A 52 26.57 17.17 -20.90
CA ARG A 52 25.87 16.02 -20.33
C ARG A 52 25.31 15.12 -21.42
N ASP A 53 25.20 13.84 -21.09
CA ASP A 53 24.49 12.88 -21.92
C ASP A 53 23.04 13.36 -22.18
N PRO A 54 22.60 13.50 -23.45
CA PRO A 54 21.28 14.06 -23.78
C PRO A 54 20.11 13.27 -23.18
N ALA A 55 20.19 11.93 -23.14
CA ALA A 55 19.12 11.10 -22.61
C ALA A 55 18.98 11.27 -21.09
N ARG A 56 20.11 11.31 -20.37
CA ARG A 56 20.10 11.59 -18.92
C ARG A 56 19.67 13.02 -18.61
N LEU A 57 20.01 13.99 -19.45
CA LEU A 57 19.57 15.38 -19.28
C LEU A 57 18.06 15.50 -19.48
N ALA A 58 17.48 14.83 -20.48
CA ALA A 58 16.03 14.75 -20.66
C ALA A 58 15.32 14.17 -19.43
N GLN A 59 15.84 13.04 -18.91
CA GLN A 59 15.30 12.40 -17.72
C GLN A 59 15.39 13.31 -16.49
N ALA A 60 16.52 14.02 -16.31
CA ALA A 60 16.70 14.96 -15.23
C ALA A 60 15.69 16.12 -15.30
N LEU A 61 15.42 16.65 -16.50
CA LEU A 61 14.40 17.69 -16.70
C LEU A 61 13.00 17.18 -16.33
N GLY A 62 12.65 15.95 -16.73
CA GLY A 62 11.36 15.33 -16.39
C GLY A 62 11.19 15.04 -14.90
N ALA A 63 12.28 14.81 -14.17
CA ALA A 63 12.27 14.58 -12.73
C ALA A 63 12.45 15.86 -11.89
N THR A 64 12.54 17.04 -12.51
CA THR A 64 12.77 18.29 -11.80
C THR A 64 11.45 18.97 -11.40
N TYR A 65 11.35 19.41 -10.14
CA TYR A 65 10.12 19.96 -9.54
C TYR A 65 9.71 21.32 -10.13
N ARG A 66 10.68 22.23 -10.32
CA ARG A 66 10.47 23.52 -11.01
C ARG A 66 11.60 23.76 -11.99
N THR A 67 11.25 24.06 -13.23
CA THR A 67 12.20 24.43 -14.28
C THR A 67 11.82 25.80 -14.81
N LEU A 68 12.81 26.68 -14.91
CA LEU A 68 12.65 28.04 -15.41
C LEU A 68 13.78 28.34 -16.38
N TRP A 69 13.43 28.82 -17.57
CA TRP A 69 14.39 29.15 -18.60
C TRP A 69 14.05 30.45 -19.28
N ILE A 70 15.04 31.03 -19.95
CA ILE A 70 14.95 32.34 -20.59
C ILE A 70 15.09 32.16 -22.09
N ARG A 71 14.17 32.72 -22.85
CA ARG A 71 14.26 32.81 -24.30
C ARG A 71 14.36 34.26 -24.79
N SER A 72 15.03 34.43 -25.92
CA SER A 72 15.08 35.71 -26.63
C SER A 72 13.73 36.03 -27.27
N ALA A 73 13.06 37.10 -26.84
CA ALA A 73 11.74 37.49 -27.38
C ALA A 73 11.84 38.19 -28.74
N ARG A 74 13.01 38.73 -29.10
CA ARG A 74 13.25 39.45 -30.36
C ARG A 74 14.61 39.14 -30.97
N LYS A 75 14.73 39.23 -32.30
CA LYS A 75 16.03 39.11 -32.97
C LYS A 75 16.94 40.27 -32.59
N SER A 76 18.16 39.98 -32.16
CA SER A 76 19.19 40.98 -31.83
C SER A 76 20.53 40.62 -32.47
N ARG A 77 21.55 41.48 -32.32
CA ARG A 77 22.93 41.15 -32.71
C ARG A 77 23.54 40.01 -31.88
N LEU A 78 22.99 39.74 -30.69
CA LEU A 78 23.53 38.81 -29.70
C LEU A 78 22.83 37.45 -29.70
N ALA A 79 21.57 37.39 -30.18
CA ALA A 79 20.80 36.15 -30.22
C ALA A 79 19.68 36.19 -31.27
N ARG A 80 19.40 35.02 -31.88
CA ARG A 80 18.18 34.81 -32.69
C ARG A 80 16.95 34.88 -31.79
N GLN A 81 15.79 35.20 -32.37
CA GLN A 81 14.52 35.06 -31.66
C GLN A 81 14.30 33.60 -31.28
N GLY A 82 13.83 33.36 -30.05
CA GLY A 82 13.62 32.03 -29.47
C GLY A 82 14.88 31.33 -28.93
N ALA A 83 16.07 31.92 -29.04
CA ALA A 83 17.29 31.31 -28.50
C ALA A 83 17.24 31.18 -26.97
N LEU A 84 17.76 30.08 -26.45
CA LEU A 84 17.94 29.85 -25.01
C LEU A 84 19.06 30.76 -24.47
N LEU A 85 18.71 31.67 -23.55
CA LEU A 85 19.62 32.67 -22.98
C LEU A 85 20.02 32.36 -21.53
N GLY A 86 19.21 31.58 -20.83
CA GLY A 86 19.45 31.22 -19.43
C GLY A 86 18.56 30.08 -18.97
N PHE A 87 18.96 29.42 -17.90
CA PHE A 87 18.33 28.20 -17.40
C PHE A 87 18.58 28.11 -15.89
N ALA A 88 17.58 27.64 -15.14
CA ALA A 88 17.69 27.26 -13.75
C ALA A 88 16.63 26.20 -13.43
N ARG A 89 16.94 25.30 -12.49
CA ARG A 89 16.00 24.26 -12.11
C ARG A 89 16.10 23.97 -10.62
N ALA A 90 15.01 23.52 -10.00
CA ALA A 90 14.97 23.16 -8.58
C ALA A 90 14.36 21.77 -8.40
N THR A 91 15.11 20.89 -7.73
CA THR A 91 14.58 19.60 -7.26
C THR A 91 14.06 19.79 -5.85
N SER A 92 12.88 19.28 -5.55
CA SER A 92 12.30 19.39 -4.23
C SER A 92 11.42 18.17 -3.96
N ASP A 93 11.24 17.85 -2.68
CA ASP A 93 10.15 16.98 -2.21
C ASP A 93 8.79 17.68 -2.22
N GLY A 94 8.75 18.93 -2.71
CA GLY A 94 7.57 19.77 -2.85
C GLY A 94 7.05 20.30 -1.53
N ALA A 95 7.82 20.21 -0.44
CA ALA A 95 7.30 20.63 0.86
C ALA A 95 8.34 21.02 1.93
N LEU A 96 9.47 20.33 2.07
CA LEU A 96 10.42 20.63 3.16
C LEU A 96 11.66 21.35 2.65
N SER A 97 12.22 20.87 1.54
CA SER A 97 13.45 21.45 1.02
C SER A 97 13.51 21.43 -0.50
N ALA A 98 14.18 22.44 -1.05
CA ALA A 98 14.51 22.51 -2.46
C ALA A 98 16.02 22.71 -2.63
N VAL A 99 16.57 22.05 -3.63
CA VAL A 99 17.94 22.28 -4.10
C VAL A 99 17.87 22.90 -5.48
N ILE A 100 18.45 24.07 -5.65
CA ILE A 100 18.56 24.75 -6.95
C ILE A 100 19.83 24.27 -7.66
N TRP A 101 19.67 23.90 -8.92
CA TRP A 101 20.69 23.36 -9.80
C TRP A 101 20.80 24.19 -11.08
N ASP A 102 21.98 24.09 -11.70
CA ASP A 102 22.21 24.45 -13.10
C ASP A 102 21.84 25.88 -13.47
N VAL A 103 22.01 26.82 -12.53
CA VAL A 103 21.78 28.24 -12.76
C VAL A 103 22.82 28.76 -13.76
N ALA A 104 22.40 28.97 -15.00
CA ALA A 104 23.26 29.37 -16.10
C ALA A 104 22.64 30.55 -16.86
N VAL A 105 23.47 31.52 -17.24
CA VAL A 105 23.09 32.63 -18.13
C VAL A 105 24.20 32.79 -19.16
N ALA A 106 23.82 32.88 -20.43
CA ALA A 106 24.74 33.03 -21.55
C ALA A 106 25.68 34.23 -21.30
N PRO A 107 27.01 34.11 -21.51
CA PRO A 107 27.97 35.15 -21.15
C PRO A 107 27.66 36.55 -21.71
N ALA A 108 27.14 36.63 -22.93
CA ALA A 108 26.75 37.89 -23.58
C ALA A 108 25.56 38.61 -22.92
N TRP A 109 24.82 37.91 -22.05
CA TRP A 109 23.61 38.39 -21.36
C TRP A 109 23.78 38.44 -19.84
N GLN A 110 24.98 38.16 -19.34
CA GLN A 110 25.32 38.33 -17.93
C GLN A 110 25.39 39.82 -17.56
N ARG A 111 25.28 40.13 -16.26
CA ARG A 111 25.23 41.50 -15.71
C ARG A 111 24.02 42.34 -16.14
N GLY A 112 23.12 41.82 -16.97
CA GLY A 112 21.80 42.41 -17.30
C GLY A 112 20.69 42.13 -16.28
N GLY A 113 21.01 41.42 -15.18
CA GLY A 113 20.04 41.07 -14.14
C GLY A 113 19.27 39.76 -14.38
N LEU A 114 19.54 39.02 -15.46
CA LEU A 114 18.85 37.77 -15.78
C LEU A 114 19.05 36.66 -14.74
N GLY A 115 20.27 36.48 -14.22
CA GLY A 115 20.53 35.48 -13.18
C GLY A 115 19.79 35.79 -11.88
N ARG A 116 19.72 37.07 -11.50
CA ARG A 116 18.90 37.55 -10.40
C ARG A 116 17.40 37.31 -10.67
N GLY A 117 16.93 37.61 -11.89
CA GLY A 117 15.54 37.38 -12.30
C GLY A 117 15.13 35.91 -12.27
N LEU A 118 16.02 34.99 -12.67
CA LEU A 118 15.82 33.53 -12.54
C LEU A 118 15.65 33.14 -11.08
N MET A 119 16.59 33.56 -10.24
CA MET A 119 16.60 33.20 -8.82
C MET A 119 15.38 33.75 -8.09
N GLU A 120 15.02 35.02 -8.30
CA GLU A 120 13.85 35.65 -7.66
C GLU A 120 12.56 34.91 -8.00
N ARG A 121 12.33 34.59 -9.28
CA ARG A 121 11.13 33.85 -9.72
C ARG A 121 11.12 32.42 -9.17
N LEU A 122 12.25 31.73 -9.25
CA LEU A 122 12.37 30.35 -8.79
C LEU A 122 12.18 30.24 -7.28
N THR A 123 12.82 31.11 -6.50
CA THR A 123 12.69 31.14 -5.05
C THR A 123 11.31 31.62 -4.60
N ALA A 124 10.72 32.63 -5.25
CA ALA A 124 9.35 33.04 -4.96
C ALA A 124 8.35 31.89 -5.18
N SER A 125 8.43 31.18 -6.31
CA SER A 125 7.57 30.03 -6.58
C SER A 125 7.74 28.92 -5.53
N LEU A 126 8.98 28.60 -5.14
CA LEU A 126 9.23 27.57 -4.12
C LEU A 126 8.70 27.98 -2.73
N VAL A 127 8.84 29.26 -2.37
CA VAL A 127 8.33 29.78 -1.09
C VAL A 127 6.80 29.85 -1.08
N GLU A 128 6.17 30.19 -2.20
CA GLU A 128 4.70 30.11 -2.39
C GLU A 128 4.18 28.68 -2.22
N ASP A 129 4.96 27.68 -2.66
CA ASP A 129 4.68 26.25 -2.43
C ASP A 129 4.94 25.81 -0.97
N GLY A 130 5.33 26.72 -0.07
CA GLY A 130 5.58 26.47 1.35
C GLY A 130 6.98 25.92 1.65
N ILE A 131 7.90 25.91 0.69
CA ILE A 131 9.25 25.37 0.87
C ILE A 131 10.14 26.45 1.50
N ALA A 132 10.35 26.34 2.81
CA ALA A 132 11.17 27.30 3.56
C ALA A 132 12.68 27.03 3.48
N THR A 133 13.10 25.79 3.17
CA THR A 133 14.53 25.42 3.12
C THR A 133 15.03 25.32 1.69
N ILE A 134 15.65 26.38 1.17
CA ILE A 134 16.20 26.41 -0.19
C ILE A 134 17.72 26.43 -0.12
N THR A 135 18.36 25.49 -0.82
CA THR A 135 19.82 25.33 -0.86
C THR A 135 20.33 25.35 -2.29
N LEU A 136 21.56 25.79 -2.49
CA LEU A 136 22.23 25.76 -3.80
C LEU A 136 23.73 25.59 -3.62
N TYR A 137 24.39 25.13 -4.68
CA TYR A 137 25.83 25.12 -4.79
C TYR A 137 26.28 26.27 -5.67
N ALA A 138 27.23 27.06 -5.17
CA ALA A 138 27.77 28.23 -5.86
C ALA A 138 29.29 28.15 -5.94
N GLU A 139 29.83 28.47 -7.11
CA GLU A 139 31.27 28.74 -7.24
C GLU A 139 31.65 30.00 -6.42
N PRO A 140 32.88 30.08 -5.87
CA PRO A 140 33.31 31.19 -5.02
C PRO A 140 33.12 32.58 -5.64
N ASN A 141 33.27 32.67 -6.97
CA ASN A 141 33.14 33.90 -7.77
C ASN A 141 31.69 34.45 -7.81
N VAL A 142 30.67 33.63 -7.57
CA VAL A 142 29.25 34.00 -7.65
C VAL A 142 28.52 33.98 -6.30
N VAL A 143 29.20 33.60 -5.21
CA VAL A 143 28.69 33.64 -3.84
C VAL A 143 28.10 35.01 -3.48
N SER A 144 28.80 36.10 -3.80
CA SER A 144 28.35 37.47 -3.51
C SER A 144 27.03 37.88 -4.20
N LEU A 145 26.65 37.19 -5.28
CA LEU A 145 25.34 37.38 -5.93
C LEU A 145 24.23 36.78 -5.06
N TYR A 146 24.44 35.56 -4.57
CA TYR A 146 23.46 34.83 -3.75
C TYR A 146 23.34 35.42 -2.35
N GLU A 147 24.42 35.96 -1.78
CA GLU A 147 24.37 36.71 -0.52
C GLU A 147 23.43 37.92 -0.60
N LYS A 148 23.45 38.64 -1.71
CA LYS A 148 22.52 39.76 -1.96
C LYS A 148 21.06 39.31 -2.12
N LEU A 149 20.83 38.03 -2.38
CA LEU A 149 19.51 37.39 -2.46
C LEU A 149 19.10 36.74 -1.13
N GLY A 150 19.92 36.87 -0.08
CA GLY A 150 19.63 36.39 1.27
C GLY A 150 20.19 35.02 1.61
N PHE A 151 20.99 34.40 0.74
CA PHE A 151 21.71 33.15 1.05
C PHE A 151 22.96 33.45 1.91
N VAL A 152 23.33 32.58 2.85
CA VAL A 152 24.33 32.81 3.92
C VAL A 152 25.22 31.59 4.07
N ALA A 153 26.55 31.72 4.13
CA ALA A 153 27.42 30.55 4.16
C ALA A 153 27.10 29.55 5.29
N ASP A 154 26.99 28.25 4.97
CA ASP A 154 26.92 27.12 5.90
C ASP A 154 28.37 26.61 6.12
N PRO A 155 29.01 26.95 7.25
CA PRO A 155 30.43 26.69 7.47
C PRO A 155 30.77 25.21 7.73
N ASP A 156 29.79 24.34 8.02
CA ASP A 156 30.03 22.96 8.47
C ASP A 156 29.77 21.87 7.41
N GLY A 157 29.28 22.23 6.21
CA GLY A 157 28.98 21.27 5.15
C GLY A 157 27.87 20.27 5.53
N ILE A 158 27.56 19.28 4.68
CA ILE A 158 26.44 18.34 4.91
C ILE A 158 26.73 17.45 6.13
N ARG A 159 26.32 17.89 7.33
CA ARG A 159 25.79 16.99 8.34
C ARG A 159 24.27 16.99 8.15
N GLY A 160 23.73 15.89 7.64
CA GLY A 160 22.34 15.57 7.99
C GLY A 160 22.27 15.64 9.52
N ASN A 161 21.25 16.28 10.07
CA ASN A 161 21.03 16.40 11.51
C ASN A 161 20.85 15.00 12.13
N VAL A 162 21.94 14.26 12.32
CA VAL A 162 22.01 13.07 13.16
C VAL A 162 22.41 13.61 14.54
N PRO A 163 21.48 13.63 15.52
CA PRO A 163 21.81 13.99 16.89
C PRO A 163 22.98 13.11 17.37
N ALA A 164 23.88 13.66 18.20
CA ALA A 164 25.08 12.94 18.65
C ALA A 164 24.76 11.55 19.26
N GLU A 165 23.58 11.39 19.86
CA GLU A 165 23.06 10.11 20.36
C GLU A 165 22.82 9.06 19.25
N GLN A 166 22.28 9.47 18.10
CA GLN A 166 22.07 8.58 16.95
C GLN A 166 23.39 8.24 16.25
N GLN A 167 24.40 9.09 16.32
CA GLN A 167 25.72 8.83 15.75
C GLN A 167 26.43 7.69 16.51
N GLN A 168 26.22 7.64 17.83
CA GLN A 168 26.71 6.56 18.68
C GLN A 168 25.92 5.26 18.46
N GLN A 169 24.59 5.33 18.28
CA GLN A 169 23.77 4.18 17.90
C GLN A 169 24.15 3.63 16.53
N LEU A 170 24.42 4.48 15.54
CA LEU A 170 24.84 4.05 14.21
C LEU A 170 26.21 3.36 14.26
N MET A 171 27.17 3.89 15.02
CA MET A 171 28.47 3.21 15.21
C MET A 171 28.31 1.85 15.92
N GLN A 172 27.41 1.75 16.90
CA GLN A 172 27.09 0.48 17.57
C GLN A 172 26.37 -0.50 16.62
N GLU A 173 25.48 -0.04 15.76
CA GLU A 173 24.80 -0.89 14.77
C GLU A 173 25.74 -1.35 13.66
N ILE A 174 26.70 -0.52 13.22
CA ILE A 174 27.78 -0.93 12.31
C ILE A 174 28.64 -2.00 12.97
N GLU A 175 29.00 -1.86 14.24
CA GLU A 175 29.76 -2.87 14.99
C GLU A 175 28.97 -4.18 15.15
N LYS A 176 27.67 -4.11 15.48
CA LYS A 176 26.79 -5.29 15.52
C LYS A 176 26.67 -5.97 14.16
N MET A 177 26.57 -5.20 13.08
CA MET A 177 26.57 -5.73 11.71
C MET A 177 27.88 -6.44 11.40
N GLN A 178 29.05 -5.86 11.75
CA GLN A 178 30.36 -6.49 11.55
C GLN A 178 30.51 -7.80 12.34
N VAL A 179 30.02 -7.85 13.58
CA VAL A 179 30.03 -9.08 14.41
C VAL A 179 29.11 -10.15 13.80
N ARG A 180 27.91 -9.77 13.36
CA ARG A 180 26.95 -10.67 12.72
C ARG A 180 27.51 -11.25 11.41
N ASP A 181 28.15 -10.42 10.60
CA ASP A 181 28.73 -10.84 9.32
C ASP A 181 29.95 -11.74 9.52
N SER A 182 30.74 -11.50 10.57
CA SER A 182 31.83 -12.40 10.99
C SER A 182 31.28 -13.77 11.39
N LEU A 183 30.22 -13.81 12.20
CA LEU A 183 29.57 -15.07 12.61
C LEU A 183 28.94 -15.80 11.41
N ARG A 184 28.34 -15.07 10.47
CA ARG A 184 27.80 -15.65 9.23
C ARG A 184 28.92 -16.26 8.39
N MET A 185 30.06 -15.59 8.26
CA MET A 185 31.23 -16.12 7.57
C MET A 185 31.74 -17.43 8.20
N TYR A 186 31.82 -17.50 9.54
CA TYR A 186 32.23 -18.72 10.24
C TYR A 186 31.24 -19.87 10.04
N ASN A 187 29.93 -19.61 10.19
CA ASN A 187 28.91 -20.64 10.02
C ASN A 187 28.89 -21.18 8.59
N SER A 188 28.97 -20.32 7.58
CA SER A 188 29.06 -20.74 6.17
C SER A 188 30.34 -21.51 5.87
N LEU A 189 31.47 -21.16 6.51
CA LEU A 189 32.71 -21.90 6.38
C LEU A 189 32.59 -23.32 6.97
N VAL A 190 32.07 -23.43 8.19
CA VAL A 190 31.90 -24.71 8.89
C VAL A 190 30.95 -25.61 8.12
N GLU A 191 29.78 -25.10 7.71
CA GLU A 191 28.78 -25.88 6.99
C GLU A 191 29.31 -26.38 5.63
N ARG A 192 30.02 -25.52 4.90
CA ARG A 192 30.58 -25.86 3.60
C ARG A 192 31.69 -26.89 3.72
N CYS A 193 32.66 -26.68 4.61
CA CYS A 193 33.75 -27.64 4.77
C CYS A 193 33.27 -28.94 5.42
N PHE A 194 32.22 -28.92 6.24
CA PHE A 194 31.60 -30.15 6.71
C PHE A 194 30.94 -30.92 5.57
N ARG A 195 30.11 -30.27 4.75
CA ARG A 195 29.41 -30.89 3.62
C ARG A 195 30.33 -31.44 2.54
N ASP A 196 31.40 -30.72 2.23
CA ASP A 196 32.28 -31.05 1.10
C ASP A 196 33.43 -31.99 1.49
N CYS A 197 33.74 -32.14 2.78
CA CYS A 197 34.89 -32.94 3.24
C CYS A 197 34.58 -34.02 4.27
N VAL A 198 33.40 -34.03 4.91
CA VAL A 198 33.05 -35.05 5.91
C VAL A 198 32.02 -36.00 5.31
N GLU A 199 32.46 -37.24 5.05
CA GLU A 199 31.65 -38.26 4.38
C GLU A 199 31.45 -39.49 5.26
N SER A 200 32.34 -39.72 6.23
CA SER A 200 32.37 -40.90 7.09
C SER A 200 31.67 -40.65 8.43
N PHE A 201 30.35 -40.88 8.48
CA PHE A 201 29.57 -40.79 9.72
C PHE A 201 29.74 -42.00 10.67
N ARG A 202 30.85 -42.75 10.53
CA ARG A 202 31.09 -44.00 11.29
C ARG A 202 31.76 -43.76 12.64
N ARG A 203 32.36 -42.60 12.86
CA ARG A 203 33.05 -42.22 14.10
C ARG A 203 32.77 -40.76 14.42
N LYS A 204 32.93 -40.40 15.69
CA LYS A 204 32.73 -39.03 16.17
C LYS A 204 33.86 -38.09 15.77
N ASP A 205 35.06 -38.63 15.57
CA ASP A 205 36.26 -37.87 15.21
C ASP A 205 36.51 -37.98 13.70
N LEU A 206 37.00 -36.88 13.11
CA LEU A 206 37.39 -36.83 11.70
C LEU A 206 38.54 -37.79 11.42
N ASP A 207 38.50 -38.46 10.27
CA ASP A 207 39.64 -39.27 9.84
C ASP A 207 40.77 -38.40 9.23
N SER A 208 41.95 -38.99 9.07
CA SER A 208 43.13 -38.25 8.58
C SER A 208 43.01 -37.70 7.15
N THR A 209 42.06 -38.23 6.37
CA THR A 209 41.76 -37.80 5.00
C THR A 209 40.79 -36.63 5.01
N GLU A 210 39.71 -36.72 5.80
CA GLU A 210 38.75 -35.66 6.06
C GLU A 210 39.43 -34.45 6.71
N GLU A 211 40.32 -34.66 7.68
CA GLU A 211 41.05 -33.58 8.35
C GLU A 211 41.92 -32.78 7.36
N LYS A 212 42.64 -33.48 6.45
CA LYS A 212 43.42 -32.82 5.39
C LYS A 212 42.51 -32.07 4.40
N CYS A 213 41.34 -32.62 4.08
CA CYS A 213 40.36 -31.94 3.22
C CYS A 213 39.82 -30.68 3.88
N VAL A 214 39.38 -30.75 5.14
CA VAL A 214 38.85 -29.61 5.91
C VAL A 214 39.90 -28.50 6.02
N GLN A 215 41.16 -28.83 6.34
CA GLN A 215 42.24 -27.84 6.39
C GLN A 215 42.48 -27.15 5.04
N SER A 216 42.44 -27.91 3.93
CA SER A 216 42.57 -27.37 2.57
C SER A 216 41.35 -26.51 2.17
N CYS A 217 40.14 -26.95 2.53
CA CYS A 217 38.88 -26.25 2.31
C CYS A 217 38.86 -24.89 3.04
N CYS A 218 39.16 -24.89 4.34
CA CYS A 218 39.28 -23.68 5.15
C CYS A 218 40.34 -22.72 4.58
N GLY A 219 41.51 -23.24 4.20
CA GLY A 219 42.56 -22.43 3.60
C GLY A 219 42.15 -21.78 2.27
N LYS A 220 41.44 -22.51 1.39
CA LYS A 220 40.93 -21.97 0.12
C LYS A 220 39.85 -20.91 0.35
N PHE A 221 38.93 -21.16 1.27
CA PHE A 221 37.86 -20.22 1.61
C PHE A 221 38.40 -18.92 2.19
N MET A 222 39.33 -18.99 3.16
CA MET A 222 39.93 -17.80 3.76
C MET A 222 40.72 -16.97 2.72
N LYS A 223 41.46 -17.61 1.81
CA LYS A 223 42.15 -16.91 0.71
C LYS A 223 41.19 -16.32 -0.32
N HIS A 224 40.01 -16.91 -0.51
CA HIS A 224 38.98 -16.34 -1.36
C HIS A 224 38.32 -15.13 -0.69
N SER A 225 37.88 -15.28 0.57
CA SER A 225 37.29 -14.21 1.38
C SER A 225 38.22 -13.00 1.51
N ALA A 226 39.51 -13.23 1.78
CA ALA A 226 40.50 -12.15 1.84
C ALA A 226 40.66 -11.41 0.50
N ARG A 227 40.64 -12.13 -0.64
CA ARG A 227 40.74 -11.50 -1.97
C ARG A 227 39.49 -10.70 -2.33
N VAL A 228 38.31 -11.19 -1.96
CA VAL A 228 37.04 -10.46 -2.13
C VAL A 228 37.02 -9.23 -1.23
N GLY A 229 37.49 -9.34 0.01
CA GLY A 229 37.63 -8.21 0.93
C GLY A 229 38.58 -7.14 0.42
N ILE A 230 39.72 -7.51 -0.19
CA ILE A 230 40.64 -6.55 -0.83
C ILE A 230 39.94 -5.83 -1.99
N ARG A 231 39.25 -6.53 -2.89
CA ARG A 231 38.52 -5.89 -3.99
C ARG A 231 37.38 -5.00 -3.52
N PHE A 232 36.68 -5.39 -2.47
CA PHE A 232 35.64 -4.56 -1.86
C PHE A 232 36.24 -3.31 -1.22
N GLY A 233 37.37 -3.43 -0.52
CA GLY A 233 38.11 -2.30 0.03
C GLY A 233 38.64 -1.34 -1.05
N GLU A 234 39.14 -1.87 -2.17
CA GLU A 234 39.54 -1.09 -3.34
C GLU A 234 38.35 -0.33 -3.94
N LEU A 235 37.22 -0.99 -4.18
CA LEU A 235 35.99 -0.36 -4.69
C LEU A 235 35.41 0.68 -3.71
N SER A 236 35.47 0.42 -2.41
CA SER A 236 35.00 1.35 -1.38
C SER A 236 35.93 2.56 -1.27
N SER A 237 37.26 2.36 -1.37
CA SER A 237 38.26 3.42 -1.43
C SER A 237 38.17 4.23 -2.73
N GLU A 238 37.90 3.59 -3.87
CA GLU A 238 37.62 4.24 -5.16
C GLU A 238 36.32 5.06 -5.10
N ALA A 239 35.28 4.53 -4.45
CA ALA A 239 34.04 5.27 -4.21
C ALA A 239 34.26 6.45 -3.26
N GLU A 240 35.04 6.28 -2.18
CA GLU A 240 35.40 7.36 -1.25
C GLU A 240 36.28 8.41 -1.91
N THR A 241 37.24 8.03 -2.75
CA THR A 241 38.08 8.97 -3.51
C THR A 241 37.30 9.64 -4.63
N GLN A 242 36.35 8.98 -5.28
CA GLN A 242 35.41 9.63 -6.22
C GLN A 242 34.48 10.59 -5.49
N MET A 243 33.99 10.24 -4.32
CA MET A 243 33.13 11.09 -3.48
C MET A 243 33.92 12.25 -2.87
N ALA A 244 35.18 12.03 -2.49
CA ALA A 244 36.12 13.06 -2.03
C ALA A 244 36.62 13.95 -3.17
N ALA A 245 36.77 13.44 -4.39
CA ALA A 245 37.06 14.23 -5.59
C ALA A 245 35.85 15.08 -6.02
N MET A 246 34.62 14.54 -5.91
CA MET A 246 33.39 15.32 -6.05
C MET A 246 33.29 16.41 -4.96
N MET A 247 33.70 16.12 -3.72
CA MET A 247 33.71 17.09 -2.62
C MET A 247 34.85 18.12 -2.74
N GLN A 248 36.04 17.75 -3.24
CA GLN A 248 37.15 18.68 -3.48
C GLN A 248 36.92 19.56 -4.71
N GLN A 249 36.16 19.11 -5.71
CA GLN A 249 35.62 19.98 -6.76
C GLN A 249 34.52 20.93 -6.25
N GLN A 250 34.01 20.72 -5.02
CA GLN A 250 33.08 21.61 -4.31
C GLN A 250 33.77 22.42 -3.19
N ALA A 251 35.01 22.86 -3.40
CA ALA A 251 35.63 23.89 -2.55
C ALA A 251 35.08 25.29 -2.90
N GLY A 252 33.78 25.48 -2.66
CA GLY A 252 33.09 26.76 -2.71
C GLY A 252 32.01 26.75 -1.65
N GLY A 253 32.16 27.62 -0.64
CA GLY A 253 31.31 27.65 0.55
C GLY A 253 29.82 27.62 0.20
N LYS A 254 29.12 26.63 0.76
CA LYS A 254 27.68 26.41 0.67
C LYS A 254 26.96 27.57 1.34
N LEU A 255 25.80 28.03 0.86
CA LEU A 255 25.01 29.14 1.44
C LEU A 255 23.55 28.71 1.76
N HIS A 256 23.05 28.95 2.98
CA HIS A 256 21.71 28.80 3.56
C HIS A 256 20.96 30.15 3.70
N TRP A 257 19.67 30.26 3.47
CA TRP A 257 18.95 31.54 3.60
C TRP A 257 18.50 31.84 5.06
N SER A 258 18.74 33.05 5.61
CA SER A 258 18.14 33.55 6.88
C SER A 258 18.08 35.08 7.05
N GLN A 259 17.13 35.59 7.85
CA GLN A 259 16.99 37.02 8.21
C GLN A 259 17.52 37.35 9.62
N ALA A 260 18.19 38.50 9.77
CA ALA A 260 18.60 39.12 11.04
C ALA A 260 17.44 39.91 11.71
N PRO A 261 17.46 40.13 13.04
CA PRO A 261 16.26 40.52 13.80
C PRO A 261 16.03 42.04 13.85
N CYS A 262 14.79 42.49 13.63
CA CYS A 262 14.34 43.85 13.95
C CYS A 262 13.20 43.84 14.99
N ARG A 263 13.28 44.79 15.92
CA ARG A 263 12.50 44.92 17.16
C ARG A 263 11.00 45.13 16.92
N ALA A 264 10.24 44.60 17.89
CA ALA A 264 8.80 44.62 18.02
C ALA A 264 8.15 46.02 17.93
N ALA A 265 6.99 46.07 17.28
CA ALA A 265 5.92 47.02 17.54
C ALA A 265 4.59 46.26 17.46
N GLY A 266 3.83 46.29 18.56
CA GLY A 266 2.64 45.46 18.75
C GLY A 266 1.42 45.91 17.94
N VAL A 267 0.60 44.94 17.55
CA VAL A 267 -0.78 45.10 17.11
C VAL A 267 -1.57 43.92 17.71
N PRO A 268 -2.75 44.14 18.32
CA PRO A 268 -3.49 43.10 19.03
C PRO A 268 -4.17 42.11 18.06
N PRO A 269 -4.55 40.91 18.51
CA PRO A 269 -5.01 39.85 17.63
C PRO A 269 -6.44 40.10 17.14
N PRO A 270 -6.81 39.73 15.90
CA PRO A 270 -8.20 39.43 15.62
C PRO A 270 -8.53 38.04 16.18
N ALA A 271 -9.69 38.01 16.80
CA ALA A 271 -10.30 36.95 17.56
C ALA A 271 -10.25 35.55 16.93
N ALA A 272 -10.21 34.58 17.84
CA ALA A 272 -10.57 33.18 17.65
C ALA A 272 -11.73 32.97 16.66
N ALA A 273 -11.41 32.31 15.56
CA ALA A 273 -12.30 31.45 14.78
C ALA A 273 -11.41 30.29 14.35
N GLY A 274 -11.55 29.06 14.78
CA GLY A 274 -12.71 28.28 15.16
C GLY A 274 -12.32 26.86 14.76
N ARG A 275 -12.48 25.89 15.66
CA ARG A 275 -12.21 24.47 15.40
C ARG A 275 -12.76 24.10 14.01
N GLN A 276 -11.92 23.67 13.07
CA GLN A 276 -12.42 22.94 11.91
C GLN A 276 -12.69 21.49 12.37
N PRO A 277 -13.96 21.04 12.39
CA PRO A 277 -14.31 19.72 12.86
C PRO A 277 -14.26 18.69 11.71
N ALA A 278 -13.88 17.46 12.03
CA ALA A 278 -14.36 16.22 11.40
C ALA A 278 -14.18 15.95 9.88
N LEU A 279 -13.62 16.84 9.05
CA LEU A 279 -13.62 16.65 7.59
C LEU A 279 -12.69 15.54 7.07
N ASN A 280 -11.64 15.16 7.81
CA ASN A 280 -10.67 14.14 7.38
C ASN A 280 -10.75 12.82 8.18
N ALA A 281 -11.81 12.62 8.98
CA ALA A 281 -11.96 11.38 9.75
C ALA A 281 -12.13 10.15 8.85
N THR A 282 -12.77 10.33 7.69
CA THR A 282 -13.02 9.27 6.71
C THR A 282 -12.45 9.67 5.36
N VAL A 283 -11.57 8.83 4.81
CA VAL A 283 -10.84 9.09 3.58
C VAL A 283 -11.07 7.93 2.62
N ASN A 284 -11.68 8.21 1.48
CA ASN A 284 -11.94 7.24 0.42
C ASN A 284 -11.23 7.68 -0.85
N VAL A 285 -10.29 6.87 -1.35
CA VAL A 285 -9.46 7.21 -2.51
C VAL A 285 -9.38 6.03 -3.46
N SER A 286 -9.70 6.28 -4.73
CA SER A 286 -9.58 5.32 -5.83
C SER A 286 -8.60 5.84 -6.88
N PHE A 287 -7.61 5.03 -7.22
CA PHE A 287 -6.61 5.37 -8.23
C PHE A 287 -6.92 4.64 -9.54
N VAL A 288 -7.43 5.41 -10.51
CA VAL A 288 -7.81 4.92 -11.85
C VAL A 288 -7.11 5.78 -12.92
N GLY A 289 -6.62 5.12 -13.97
CA GLY A 289 -6.00 5.75 -15.15
C GLY A 289 -4.49 5.97 -15.05
N ASP A 290 -3.90 6.54 -16.09
CA ASP A 290 -2.44 6.53 -16.34
C ASP A 290 -1.58 7.28 -15.31
N GLN A 291 -2.18 8.19 -14.54
CA GLN A 291 -1.50 8.95 -13.47
C GLN A 291 -1.67 8.34 -12.07
N SER A 292 -2.20 7.13 -11.96
CA SER A 292 -2.49 6.47 -10.67
C SER A 292 -1.26 6.40 -9.77
N ARG A 293 -0.07 6.17 -10.34
CA ARG A 293 1.19 6.11 -9.62
C ARG A 293 1.57 7.43 -8.94
N ALA A 294 1.48 8.55 -9.67
CA ALA A 294 1.84 9.88 -9.15
C ALA A 294 0.83 10.34 -8.09
N ARG A 295 -0.45 10.05 -8.32
CA ARG A 295 -1.54 10.30 -7.35
C ARG A 295 -1.36 9.47 -6.09
N LEU A 296 -0.96 8.21 -6.20
CA LEU A 296 -0.66 7.36 -5.06
C LEU A 296 0.50 7.92 -4.23
N THR A 297 1.61 8.33 -4.88
CA THR A 297 2.73 8.97 -4.16
C THR A 297 2.27 10.21 -3.40
N SER A 298 1.50 11.07 -4.08
CA SER A 298 0.97 12.31 -3.49
C SER A 298 0.04 12.00 -2.30
N PHE A 299 -0.80 10.99 -2.42
CA PHE A 299 -1.67 10.51 -1.36
C PHE A 299 -0.88 9.95 -0.17
N CYS A 300 0.12 9.09 -0.38
CA CYS A 300 0.92 8.55 0.71
C CYS A 300 1.67 9.65 1.48
N LEU A 301 2.16 10.68 0.79
CA LEU A 301 2.77 11.86 1.41
C LEU A 301 1.75 12.68 2.22
N TRP A 302 0.55 12.88 1.67
CA TRP A 302 -0.54 13.53 2.39
C TRP A 302 -0.97 12.73 3.63
N PHE A 303 -1.13 11.41 3.49
CA PHE A 303 -1.53 10.51 4.57
C PHE A 303 -0.48 10.48 5.69
N ALA A 304 0.81 10.49 5.35
CA ALA A 304 1.89 10.57 6.33
C ALA A 304 1.80 11.83 7.21
N ARG A 305 1.28 12.94 6.68
CA ARG A 305 1.08 14.21 7.42
C ARG A 305 -0.22 14.22 8.22
N HIS A 306 -1.29 13.65 7.68
CA HIS A 306 -2.64 13.78 8.25
C HIS A 306 -3.13 12.52 8.98
N ARG A 307 -2.30 11.46 9.08
CA ARG A 307 -2.60 10.19 9.78
C ARG A 307 -3.18 10.33 11.18
N GLY A 308 -2.86 11.39 11.92
CA GLY A 308 -3.44 11.64 13.25
C GLY A 308 -4.90 12.07 13.24
N CYS A 309 -5.43 12.49 12.09
CA CYS A 309 -6.81 12.92 11.91
C CYS A 309 -7.67 11.87 11.20
N VAL A 310 -7.06 10.84 10.59
CA VAL A 310 -7.76 9.81 9.80
C VAL A 310 -8.15 8.63 10.69
N GLN A 311 -9.44 8.35 10.78
CA GLN A 311 -10.00 7.21 11.53
C GLN A 311 -10.45 6.06 10.63
N GLN A 312 -10.86 6.38 9.39
CA GLN A 312 -11.31 5.43 8.40
C GLN A 312 -10.59 5.70 7.07
N LEU A 313 -9.98 4.67 6.50
CA LEU A 313 -9.28 4.73 5.23
C LEU A 313 -9.81 3.64 4.30
N SER A 314 -10.31 4.04 3.13
CA SER A 314 -10.61 3.16 2.01
C SER A 314 -9.72 3.52 0.82
N LEU A 315 -8.93 2.57 0.33
CA LEU A 315 -8.01 2.74 -0.78
C LEU A 315 -8.28 1.67 -1.84
N SER A 316 -8.50 2.09 -3.08
CA SER A 316 -8.67 1.22 -4.23
C SER A 316 -7.59 1.48 -5.28
N LEU A 317 -6.83 0.44 -5.67
CA LEU A 317 -5.76 0.52 -6.67
C LEU A 317 -5.63 -0.80 -7.43
N GLY A 318 -5.61 -0.73 -8.76
CA GLY A 318 -5.33 -1.88 -9.61
C GLY A 318 -4.02 -1.78 -10.37
N ALA A 319 -3.32 -2.90 -10.52
CA ALA A 319 -2.07 -2.99 -11.28
C ALA A 319 -2.26 -2.59 -12.75
N GLN A 320 -3.45 -2.79 -13.32
CA GLN A 320 -3.80 -2.35 -14.67
C GLN A 320 -3.69 -0.82 -14.87
N HIS A 321 -3.66 -0.05 -13.78
CA HIS A 321 -3.48 1.41 -13.81
C HIS A 321 -2.03 1.84 -13.58
N LEU A 322 -1.10 0.87 -13.50
CA LEU A 322 0.33 1.10 -13.33
C LEU A 322 1.06 0.67 -14.61
N PRO A 323 2.08 1.44 -15.05
CA PRO A 323 2.65 1.28 -16.39
C PRO A 323 3.54 0.03 -16.54
N ASP A 324 4.14 -0.46 -15.46
CA ASP A 324 5.05 -1.61 -15.46
C ASP A 324 5.08 -2.33 -14.10
N GLU A 325 5.67 -3.54 -14.09
CA GLU A 325 5.81 -4.40 -12.90
C GLU A 325 6.64 -3.73 -11.79
N TYR A 326 7.62 -2.91 -12.16
CA TYR A 326 8.40 -2.12 -11.20
C TYR A 326 7.52 -1.14 -10.41
N ASN A 327 6.62 -0.42 -11.09
CA ASN A 327 5.69 0.49 -10.43
C ASN A 327 4.61 -0.24 -9.61
N VAL A 328 4.24 -1.46 -9.99
CA VAL A 328 3.38 -2.35 -9.18
C VAL A 328 4.03 -2.64 -7.83
N CYS A 329 5.26 -3.15 -7.83
CA CYS A 329 6.01 -3.45 -6.61
C CYS A 329 6.25 -2.19 -5.76
N LEU A 330 6.59 -1.06 -6.40
CA LEU A 330 6.84 0.19 -5.70
C LEU A 330 5.56 0.78 -5.08
N ALA A 331 4.42 0.69 -5.78
CA ALA A 331 3.12 1.11 -5.26
C ALA A 331 2.73 0.29 -4.02
N ALA A 332 2.91 -1.04 -4.09
CA ALA A 332 2.64 -1.91 -2.95
C ALA A 332 3.51 -1.57 -1.73
N ALA A 333 4.82 -1.44 -1.94
CA ALA A 333 5.76 -1.05 -0.88
C ALA A 333 5.43 0.32 -0.27
N GLN A 334 4.97 1.28 -1.09
CA GLN A 334 4.56 2.59 -0.59
C GLN A 334 3.29 2.53 0.27
N ILE A 335 2.30 1.73 -0.14
CA ILE A 335 1.06 1.55 0.64
C ILE A 335 1.39 0.88 1.98
N THR A 336 2.14 -0.23 1.96
CA THR A 336 2.49 -0.96 3.19
C THR A 336 3.36 -0.12 4.13
N ALA A 337 4.33 0.64 3.61
CA ALA A 337 5.15 1.54 4.41
C ALA A 337 4.33 2.68 5.04
N ALA A 338 3.39 3.27 4.30
CA ALA A 338 2.53 4.34 4.81
C ALA A 338 1.61 3.85 5.94
N LEU A 339 1.05 2.64 5.78
CA LEU A 339 0.21 2.00 6.80
C LEU A 339 1.03 1.57 8.03
N ALA A 340 2.21 0.96 7.84
CA ALA A 340 3.11 0.59 8.92
C ALA A 340 3.52 1.82 9.75
N ALA A 341 3.86 2.93 9.10
CA ALA A 341 4.20 4.18 9.77
C ALA A 341 3.01 4.78 10.53
N CYS A 342 1.79 4.59 10.05
CA CYS A 342 0.57 4.98 10.77
C CYS A 342 0.40 4.16 12.07
N GLY A 343 0.61 2.85 11.99
CA GLY A 343 0.53 1.94 13.14
C GLY A 343 1.61 2.19 14.18
N ALA A 344 2.87 2.28 13.75
CA ALA A 344 4.03 2.49 14.63
C ALA A 344 3.95 3.80 15.44
N ALA A 345 3.30 4.83 14.87
CA ALA A 345 3.11 6.11 15.54
C ALA A 345 1.84 6.16 16.43
N GLY A 346 1.09 5.06 16.55
CA GLY A 346 -0.01 4.90 17.50
C GLY A 346 -1.30 5.64 17.14
N TRP A 347 -1.50 5.99 15.87
CA TRP A 347 -2.63 6.81 15.43
C TRP A 347 -3.97 6.05 15.40
N PRO A 348 -5.11 6.75 15.49
CA PRO A 348 -6.41 6.16 15.77
C PRO A 348 -7.11 5.60 14.52
N LEU A 349 -6.39 4.88 13.65
CA LEU A 349 -7.00 4.23 12.50
C LEU A 349 -7.88 3.07 13.00
N ALA A 350 -9.20 3.22 12.89
CA ALA A 350 -10.19 2.27 13.34
C ALA A 350 -10.70 1.38 12.20
N THR A 351 -10.78 1.90 10.97
CA THR A 351 -11.25 1.18 9.81
C THR A 351 -10.24 1.29 8.67
N LEU A 352 -9.82 0.15 8.12
CA LEU A 352 -9.00 0.06 6.93
C LEU A 352 -9.69 -0.83 5.91
N GLN A 353 -9.91 -0.30 4.71
CA GLN A 353 -10.39 -1.03 3.55
C GLN A 353 -9.38 -0.86 2.41
N LEU A 354 -8.87 -1.98 1.90
CA LEU A 354 -7.96 -2.04 0.78
C LEU A 354 -8.62 -2.87 -0.31
N GLU A 355 -8.84 -2.27 -1.47
CA GLU A 355 -9.27 -2.97 -2.68
C GLU A 355 -8.12 -2.94 -3.67
N VAL A 356 -7.50 -4.09 -3.88
CA VAL A 356 -6.23 -4.17 -4.58
C VAL A 356 -6.29 -5.27 -5.63
N THR A 357 -6.12 -4.93 -6.91
CA THR A 357 -6.12 -5.91 -8.01
C THR A 357 -4.70 -6.10 -8.54
N ASN A 358 -4.22 -7.34 -8.57
CA ASN A 358 -2.91 -7.75 -9.10
C ASN A 358 -1.69 -7.04 -8.48
N LEU A 359 -1.78 -6.66 -7.20
CA LEU A 359 -0.68 -6.03 -6.45
C LEU A 359 -0.23 -6.96 -5.32
N ASP A 360 1.08 -7.24 -5.26
CA ASP A 360 1.67 -8.00 -4.15
C ASP A 360 1.98 -7.10 -2.97
N LEU A 361 1.28 -7.27 -1.84
CA LEU A 361 1.59 -6.52 -0.62
C LEU A 361 2.71 -7.25 0.14
N PRO A 362 3.92 -6.67 0.26
CA PRO A 362 5.06 -7.38 0.83
C PRO A 362 4.86 -7.65 2.33
N GLY A 363 4.60 -8.92 2.67
CA GLY A 363 4.42 -9.44 4.02
C GLY A 363 3.21 -8.86 4.77
N SER A 364 2.81 -9.51 5.88
CA SER A 364 1.73 -9.02 6.76
C SER A 364 2.22 -8.22 7.97
N GLY A 365 3.52 -7.95 8.09
CA GLY A 365 4.11 -7.32 9.28
C GLY A 365 3.51 -5.94 9.60
N TRP A 366 3.21 -5.16 8.56
CA TRP A 366 2.59 -3.84 8.69
C TRP A 366 1.18 -3.88 9.29
N VAL A 367 0.47 -5.02 9.17
CA VAL A 367 -0.87 -5.20 9.75
C VAL A 367 -0.79 -5.25 11.27
N GLY A 368 0.23 -5.89 11.84
CA GLY A 368 0.40 -6.02 13.29
C GLY A 368 0.66 -4.70 14.02
N GLU A 369 1.18 -3.70 13.30
CA GLU A 369 1.41 -2.35 13.84
C GLU A 369 0.12 -1.55 14.05
N LEU A 370 -0.98 -1.90 13.37
CA LEU A 370 -2.26 -1.18 13.40
C LEU A 370 -3.12 -1.56 14.62
N ARG A 371 -2.59 -1.48 15.84
CA ARG A 371 -3.24 -1.99 17.07
C ARG A 371 -4.58 -1.33 17.43
N SER A 372 -4.87 -0.17 16.87
CA SER A 372 -6.14 0.57 17.06
C SER A 372 -7.28 0.08 16.18
N LEU A 373 -7.00 -0.81 15.22
CA LEU A 373 -7.95 -1.21 14.19
C LEU A 373 -9.10 -2.04 14.77
N ARG A 374 -10.33 -1.70 14.37
CA ARG A 374 -11.57 -2.44 14.67
C ARG A 374 -12.10 -3.18 13.45
N THR A 375 -11.90 -2.63 12.26
CA THR A 375 -12.37 -3.21 10.99
C THR A 375 -11.25 -3.24 9.97
N LEU A 376 -10.93 -4.44 9.48
CA LEU A 376 -9.98 -4.68 8.39
C LEU A 376 -10.70 -5.33 7.22
N ALA A 377 -10.63 -4.70 6.05
CA ALA A 377 -11.06 -5.27 4.78
C ALA A 377 -9.88 -5.26 3.80
N ILE A 378 -9.52 -6.43 3.28
CA ILE A 378 -8.54 -6.56 2.20
C ILE A 378 -9.20 -7.40 1.11
N HIS A 379 -9.69 -6.72 0.09
CA HIS A 379 -10.28 -7.32 -1.09
C HIS A 379 -9.22 -7.44 -2.18
N ARG A 380 -9.00 -8.66 -2.67
CA ARG A 380 -8.16 -8.91 -3.84
C ARG A 380 -8.98 -9.65 -4.89
N ALA A 381 -9.31 -8.95 -5.97
CA ALA A 381 -10.05 -9.53 -7.07
C ALA A 381 -9.07 -10.39 -7.89
N PHE A 382 -9.40 -11.67 -8.04
CA PHE A 382 -8.82 -12.64 -8.98
C PHE A 382 -7.30 -12.54 -9.18
N ASP A 383 -6.48 -13.24 -8.37
CA ASP A 383 -5.20 -13.82 -8.83
C ASP A 383 -4.50 -14.72 -7.78
N ASN A 384 -3.65 -15.63 -8.28
CA ASN A 384 -2.99 -16.78 -7.65
C ASN A 384 -1.93 -16.47 -6.57
N MET A 385 -1.97 -15.31 -5.93
CA MET A 385 -0.98 -14.89 -4.93
C MET A 385 -1.58 -14.81 -3.54
N GLU A 386 -1.20 -15.74 -2.67
CA GLU A 386 -1.64 -15.78 -1.28
C GLU A 386 -1.09 -14.57 -0.50
N LEU A 387 -1.95 -13.88 0.24
CA LEU A 387 -1.49 -12.90 1.23
C LEU A 387 -0.91 -13.76 2.34
N GLU A 388 0.40 -13.81 2.46
CA GLU A 388 1.04 -14.51 3.57
C GLU A 388 0.71 -13.76 4.86
N VAL A 389 -0.32 -14.25 5.55
CA VAL A 389 -0.72 -13.78 6.86
C VAL A 389 0.13 -14.52 7.90
N ASP A 390 1.12 -13.82 8.42
CA ASP A 390 1.95 -14.28 9.55
C ASP A 390 1.24 -14.01 10.90
N SER A 391 1.92 -14.30 12.01
CA SER A 391 1.54 -14.03 13.40
C SER A 391 1.12 -12.58 13.73
N SER A 392 1.30 -11.66 12.78
CA SER A 392 0.99 -10.24 12.91
C SER A 392 -0.51 -9.94 13.11
N LEU A 393 -1.42 -10.75 12.54
CA LEU A 393 -2.87 -10.55 12.76
C LEU A 393 -3.29 -10.78 14.22
N ALA A 394 -2.60 -11.68 14.94
CA ALA A 394 -2.89 -11.96 16.33
C ALA A 394 -2.63 -10.75 17.24
N ALA A 395 -1.78 -9.81 16.82
CA ALA A 395 -1.49 -8.58 17.55
C ALA A 395 -2.70 -7.61 17.58
N LEU A 396 -3.67 -7.77 16.67
CA LEU A 396 -4.86 -6.93 16.56
C LEU A 396 -5.96 -7.32 17.56
N THR A 397 -5.68 -7.14 18.85
CA THR A 397 -6.58 -7.52 19.96
C THR A 397 -7.90 -6.75 20.02
N ARG A 398 -8.02 -5.62 19.29
CA ARG A 398 -9.24 -4.79 19.20
C ARG A 398 -10.06 -5.04 17.95
N LEU A 399 -9.64 -5.96 17.08
CA LEU A 399 -10.28 -6.22 15.82
C LEU A 399 -11.62 -6.91 16.03
N GLU A 400 -12.71 -6.28 15.59
CA GLU A 400 -14.07 -6.80 15.69
C GLU A 400 -14.53 -7.41 14.36
N SER A 401 -14.01 -6.90 13.25
CA SER A 401 -14.46 -7.22 11.90
C SER A 401 -13.27 -7.46 10.97
N LEU A 402 -13.24 -8.63 10.33
CA LEU A 402 -12.17 -9.03 9.42
C LEU A 402 -12.73 -9.58 8.12
N TRP A 403 -12.32 -8.99 7.00
CA TRP A 403 -12.63 -9.47 5.66
C TRP A 403 -11.34 -9.59 4.86
N ILE A 404 -10.98 -10.80 4.47
CA ILE A 404 -9.77 -11.07 3.69
C ILE A 404 -10.11 -12.01 2.53
N SER A 405 -9.72 -11.61 1.32
CA SER A 405 -9.62 -12.52 0.16
C SER A 405 -8.28 -13.27 0.20
N ALA A 406 -8.19 -14.32 1.04
CA ALA A 406 -7.03 -15.20 1.17
C ALA A 406 -7.45 -16.63 1.50
N SER A 407 -6.75 -17.62 0.93
CA SER A 407 -6.96 -19.04 1.21
C SER A 407 -6.88 -19.31 2.71
N TYR A 408 -7.88 -19.97 3.29
CA TYR A 408 -7.84 -20.29 4.72
C TYR A 408 -6.80 -21.37 5.09
N GLU A 409 -6.05 -21.89 4.10
CA GLU A 409 -4.95 -22.84 4.28
C GLU A 409 -3.73 -22.24 5.01
N PHE A 410 -3.55 -20.91 4.98
CA PHE A 410 -2.46 -20.26 5.72
C PHE A 410 -2.52 -20.54 7.23
N LEU A 411 -3.73 -20.82 7.76
CA LEU A 411 -3.95 -21.16 9.17
C LEU A 411 -3.46 -22.57 9.54
N ASP A 412 -3.33 -23.46 8.56
CA ASP A 412 -2.82 -24.82 8.77
C ASP A 412 -1.32 -24.91 8.48
N LYS A 413 -0.82 -24.16 7.49
CA LYS A 413 0.61 -24.15 7.10
C LYS A 413 1.52 -23.49 8.15
N SER A 414 1.02 -22.50 8.91
CA SER A 414 1.79 -21.82 9.95
C SER A 414 1.11 -21.92 11.32
N PRO A 415 1.68 -22.67 12.28
CA PRO A 415 1.12 -22.74 13.64
C PRO A 415 1.23 -21.42 14.41
N ALA A 416 1.95 -20.42 13.89
CA ALA A 416 2.04 -19.08 14.46
C ALA A 416 0.95 -18.12 13.93
N ALA A 417 0.30 -18.45 12.81
CA ALA A 417 -0.80 -17.65 12.26
C ALA A 417 -2.08 -17.95 13.04
N HIS A 418 -2.56 -16.94 13.79
CA HIS A 418 -3.78 -17.05 14.58
C HIS A 418 -4.73 -15.89 14.34
N LEU A 419 -6.02 -16.21 14.22
CA LEU A 419 -7.08 -15.21 14.17
C LEU A 419 -7.35 -14.62 15.57
N PRO A 420 -7.56 -13.29 15.69
CA PRO A 420 -7.80 -12.66 16.98
C PRO A 420 -9.16 -13.09 17.57
N ARG A 421 -9.16 -13.46 18.85
CA ARG A 421 -10.36 -13.92 19.59
C ARG A 421 -11.41 -12.83 19.82
N SER A 422 -11.08 -11.57 19.53
CA SER A 422 -11.98 -10.42 19.60
C SER A 422 -12.99 -10.37 18.45
N LEU A 423 -12.80 -11.16 17.40
CA LEU A 423 -13.63 -11.11 16.19
C LEU A 423 -15.09 -11.45 16.47
N THR A 424 -15.96 -10.62 15.90
CA THR A 424 -17.41 -10.78 15.88
C THR A 424 -17.92 -11.03 14.46
N ARG A 425 -17.20 -10.55 13.45
CA ARG A 425 -17.51 -10.71 12.03
C ARG A 425 -16.28 -11.16 11.26
N LEU A 426 -16.43 -12.22 10.47
CA LEU A 426 -15.36 -12.82 9.67
C LEU A 426 -15.86 -13.15 8.26
N HIS A 427 -15.15 -12.69 7.24
CA HIS A 427 -15.31 -13.12 5.85
C HIS A 427 -13.97 -13.63 5.32
N LEU A 428 -13.98 -14.84 4.77
CA LEU A 428 -12.82 -15.44 4.14
C LEU A 428 -13.20 -16.02 2.78
N CYS A 429 -12.37 -15.77 1.77
CA CYS A 429 -12.49 -16.38 0.45
C CYS A 429 -11.29 -17.30 0.24
N GLY A 430 -11.49 -18.62 0.09
CA GLY A 430 -10.36 -19.52 -0.08
C GLY A 430 -10.55 -20.56 -1.16
N TYR A 431 -9.50 -20.82 -1.93
CA TYR A 431 -9.47 -21.81 -2.99
C TYR A 431 -8.81 -23.09 -2.47
N GLN A 432 -9.33 -24.26 -2.85
CA GLN A 432 -8.65 -25.57 -2.72
C GLN A 432 -8.34 -26.10 -1.32
N ALA A 433 -9.22 -25.92 -0.33
CA ALA A 433 -8.99 -26.52 0.99
C ALA A 433 -10.03 -27.59 1.36
N ASP A 434 -9.55 -28.64 2.04
CA ASP A 434 -10.31 -29.87 2.32
C ASP A 434 -11.26 -29.75 3.53
N ALA A 435 -10.91 -28.92 4.52
CA ALA A 435 -11.69 -28.68 5.73
C ALA A 435 -11.43 -27.29 6.32
N LEU A 436 -12.29 -26.84 7.23
CA LEU A 436 -12.03 -25.65 8.03
C LEU A 436 -10.97 -25.95 9.11
N PRO A 437 -10.00 -25.04 9.33
CA PRO A 437 -9.01 -25.16 10.40
C PRO A 437 -9.65 -25.25 11.79
N GLN A 438 -9.04 -26.03 12.69
CA GLN A 438 -9.52 -26.17 14.07
C GLN A 438 -9.56 -24.84 14.84
N GLN A 439 -8.76 -23.85 14.42
CA GLN A 439 -8.70 -22.53 15.03
C GLN A 439 -10.04 -21.79 15.07
N PHE A 440 -10.96 -22.07 14.13
CA PHE A 440 -12.31 -21.50 14.14
C PHE A 440 -13.06 -21.82 15.44
N SER A 441 -12.79 -22.96 16.08
CA SER A 441 -13.40 -23.32 17.36
C SER A 441 -13.06 -22.37 18.52
N GLN A 442 -12.00 -21.58 18.36
CA GLN A 442 -11.55 -20.63 19.39
C GLN A 442 -12.26 -19.27 19.30
N LEU A 443 -12.95 -18.98 18.19
CA LEU A 443 -13.62 -17.71 17.91
C LEU A 443 -15.02 -17.65 18.55
N THR A 444 -15.10 -17.91 19.85
CA THR A 444 -16.37 -18.03 20.60
C THR A 444 -17.28 -16.79 20.58
N ARG A 445 -16.75 -15.62 20.20
CA ARG A 445 -17.48 -14.35 20.09
C ARG A 445 -18.05 -14.08 18.69
N LEU A 446 -17.78 -14.96 17.73
CA LEU A 446 -18.16 -14.76 16.34
C LEU A 446 -19.68 -14.83 16.19
N ARG A 447 -20.26 -13.78 15.60
CA ARG A 447 -21.70 -13.62 15.31
C ARG A 447 -22.02 -13.78 13.83
N THR A 448 -21.17 -13.26 12.97
CA THR A 448 -21.33 -13.33 11.51
C THR A 448 -20.12 -14.03 10.90
N LEU A 449 -20.37 -15.10 10.16
CA LEU A 449 -19.36 -15.81 9.39
C LEU A 449 -19.80 -15.89 7.94
N SER A 450 -18.91 -15.48 7.04
CA SER A 450 -19.09 -15.62 5.61
C SER A 450 -17.87 -16.32 5.02
N LEU A 451 -18.11 -17.33 4.20
CA LEU A 451 -17.07 -18.15 3.61
C LEU A 451 -17.36 -18.31 2.12
N ALA A 452 -16.35 -18.14 1.29
CA ALA A 452 -16.46 -18.26 -0.16
C ALA A 452 -15.50 -19.28 -0.75
N TRP A 453 -15.85 -19.83 -1.91
CA TRP A 453 -15.06 -20.81 -2.67
C TRP A 453 -14.87 -22.15 -1.94
N LEU A 454 -15.93 -22.62 -1.26
CA LEU A 454 -15.90 -23.80 -0.40
C LEU A 454 -16.03 -25.13 -1.16
N ALA A 455 -14.92 -25.63 -1.69
CA ALA A 455 -14.83 -26.91 -2.38
C ALA A 455 -14.55 -28.12 -1.46
N PHE A 456 -15.18 -28.20 -0.29
CA PHE A 456 -14.96 -29.33 0.63
C PHE A 456 -15.45 -30.65 0.03
N ALA A 457 -14.65 -31.72 0.17
CA ALA A 457 -15.02 -33.05 -0.28
C ALA A 457 -16.11 -33.73 0.58
N SER A 458 -16.30 -33.26 1.82
CA SER A 458 -17.28 -33.83 2.76
C SER A 458 -17.90 -32.76 3.67
N PRO A 459 -19.13 -32.98 4.18
CA PRO A 459 -19.79 -32.07 5.13
C PRO A 459 -19.13 -32.07 6.53
N GLU A 460 -18.23 -33.01 6.82
CA GLU A 460 -17.46 -33.05 8.07
C GLU A 460 -16.38 -31.96 8.11
N GLY A 461 -15.98 -31.41 6.95
CA GLY A 461 -15.04 -30.29 6.85
C GLY A 461 -15.50 -29.04 7.63
N TYR A 462 -16.79 -28.93 7.97
CA TYR A 462 -17.35 -27.85 8.77
C TYR A 462 -17.37 -28.12 10.29
N ALA A 463 -16.80 -29.24 10.77
CA ALA A 463 -16.84 -29.63 12.18
C ALA A 463 -16.47 -28.52 13.19
N PRO A 464 -15.47 -27.63 12.94
CA PRO A 464 -15.13 -26.56 13.87
C PRO A 464 -16.28 -25.59 14.17
N LEU A 465 -17.21 -25.38 13.23
CA LEU A 465 -18.34 -24.46 13.42
C LEU A 465 -19.29 -24.92 14.53
N ALA A 466 -19.34 -26.23 14.81
CA ALA A 466 -20.20 -26.82 15.83
C ALA A 466 -19.96 -26.28 17.26
N THR A 467 -18.83 -25.61 17.46
CA THR A 467 -18.35 -25.10 18.75
C THR A 467 -18.56 -23.59 18.91
N LEU A 468 -19.23 -22.93 17.95
CA LEU A 468 -19.49 -21.49 17.95
C LEU A 468 -20.90 -21.18 18.51
N PRO A 469 -21.05 -20.90 19.81
CA PRO A 469 -22.37 -20.73 20.42
C PRO A 469 -23.05 -19.40 20.09
N ALA A 470 -22.30 -18.40 19.65
CA ALA A 470 -22.78 -17.03 19.41
C ALA A 470 -23.08 -16.74 17.93
N LEU A 471 -22.95 -17.73 17.04
CA LEU A 471 -23.10 -17.51 15.60
C LEU A 471 -24.58 -17.30 15.24
N CYS A 472 -24.89 -16.11 14.73
CA CYS A 472 -26.23 -15.69 14.35
C CYS A 472 -26.42 -15.67 12.83
N GLN A 473 -25.35 -15.45 12.06
CA GLN A 473 -25.43 -15.35 10.61
C GLN A 473 -24.31 -16.16 9.96
N LEU A 474 -24.70 -17.05 9.03
CA LEU A 474 -23.79 -17.86 8.24
C LEU A 474 -24.09 -17.66 6.76
N ALA A 475 -23.08 -17.27 5.99
CA ALA A 475 -23.14 -17.16 4.55
C ALA A 475 -22.08 -18.08 3.90
N LEU A 476 -22.50 -18.94 2.99
CA LEU A 476 -21.63 -19.89 2.27
C LEU A 476 -21.75 -19.61 0.77
N GLN A 477 -20.64 -19.26 0.13
CA GLN A 477 -20.57 -19.03 -1.31
C GLN A 477 -19.76 -20.16 -1.94
N GLU A 478 -20.21 -20.64 -3.11
CA GLU A 478 -19.60 -21.74 -3.86
C GLU A 478 -19.46 -23.03 -3.05
N ALA A 479 -20.41 -23.29 -2.16
CA ALA A 479 -20.35 -24.45 -1.28
C ALA A 479 -20.88 -25.71 -1.97
N SER A 480 -20.03 -26.72 -2.11
CA SER A 480 -20.45 -28.05 -2.57
C SER A 480 -21.38 -28.73 -1.57
N HIS A 481 -21.13 -28.59 -0.27
CA HIS A 481 -21.94 -29.20 0.79
C HIS A 481 -22.34 -28.20 1.87
N VAL A 482 -23.47 -28.47 2.53
CA VAL A 482 -23.95 -27.72 3.69
C VAL A 482 -23.37 -28.34 4.99
N PRO A 483 -23.06 -27.55 6.03
CA PRO A 483 -22.52 -28.06 7.29
C PRO A 483 -23.45 -29.05 7.99
N ALA A 484 -22.97 -30.25 8.31
CA ALA A 484 -23.75 -31.22 9.10
C ALA A 484 -24.03 -30.72 10.54
N CYS A 485 -23.22 -29.79 11.03
CA CYS A 485 -23.29 -29.24 12.38
C CYS A 485 -24.31 -28.11 12.57
N LEU A 486 -25.13 -27.76 11.56
CA LEU A 486 -26.14 -26.70 11.67
C LEU A 486 -27.12 -26.88 12.84
N SER A 487 -27.48 -28.12 13.19
CA SER A 487 -28.34 -28.40 14.35
C SER A 487 -27.77 -27.94 15.69
N ARG A 488 -26.45 -27.78 15.78
CA ARG A 488 -25.76 -27.37 17.00
C ARG A 488 -25.68 -25.84 17.14
N LEU A 489 -25.96 -25.10 16.06
CA LEU A 489 -25.96 -23.65 16.01
C LEU A 489 -27.32 -23.07 16.43
N THR A 490 -27.63 -23.21 17.71
CA THR A 490 -28.96 -22.84 18.25
C THR A 490 -29.31 -21.34 18.17
N GLN A 491 -28.31 -20.48 18.00
CA GLN A 491 -28.47 -19.01 17.89
C GLN A 491 -28.52 -18.51 16.43
N LEU A 492 -28.49 -19.41 15.44
CA LEU A 492 -28.47 -19.04 14.03
C LEU A 492 -29.83 -18.44 13.62
N GLU A 493 -29.81 -17.17 13.23
CA GLU A 493 -30.99 -16.42 12.77
C GLU A 493 -31.05 -16.34 11.25
N SER A 494 -29.89 -16.29 10.57
CA SER A 494 -29.79 -16.10 9.13
C SER A 494 -28.83 -17.11 8.50
N LEU A 495 -29.30 -17.81 7.46
CA LEU A 495 -28.48 -18.72 6.65
C LEU A 495 -28.60 -18.34 5.16
N SER A 496 -27.47 -18.05 4.54
CA SER A 496 -27.36 -17.78 3.10
C SER A 496 -26.45 -18.82 2.45
N VAL A 497 -26.89 -19.42 1.36
CA VAL A 497 -26.08 -20.33 0.54
C VAL A 497 -26.20 -19.94 -0.93
N TRP A 498 -25.05 -19.73 -1.57
CA TRP A 498 -24.95 -19.15 -2.91
C TRP A 498 -23.93 -19.89 -3.77
N ASN A 499 -24.17 -20.02 -5.07
CA ASN A 499 -23.27 -20.68 -6.03
C ASN A 499 -23.42 -20.01 -7.41
N GLU A 500 -22.37 -19.34 -7.89
CA GLU A 500 -22.28 -18.72 -9.21
C GLU A 500 -21.98 -19.76 -10.29
N ARG A 501 -22.67 -19.60 -11.41
CA ARG A 501 -22.41 -20.36 -12.63
C ARG A 501 -21.03 -20.00 -13.18
N MET A 502 -20.02 -20.83 -12.90
CA MET A 502 -18.72 -20.75 -13.60
C MET A 502 -18.96 -20.84 -15.11
N MET A 503 -18.75 -19.72 -15.81
CA MET A 503 -18.87 -19.62 -17.25
C MET A 503 -17.66 -20.29 -17.91
N GLY A 504 -17.89 -21.43 -18.55
CA GLY A 504 -16.96 -22.03 -19.51
C GLY A 504 -15.98 -23.04 -18.92
N ASP A 505 -16.48 -24.23 -18.54
CA ASP A 505 -15.81 -25.49 -18.84
C ASP A 505 -16.73 -26.67 -18.47
N ASP A 506 -16.99 -27.54 -19.45
CA ASP A 506 -17.79 -28.77 -19.31
C ASP A 506 -17.21 -29.80 -18.31
N ALA A 507 -16.12 -29.47 -17.61
CA ALA A 507 -15.51 -30.29 -16.56
C ALA A 507 -16.08 -30.03 -15.15
N GLY A 508 -16.85 -28.95 -14.92
CA GLY A 508 -17.47 -28.63 -13.62
C GLY A 508 -18.77 -29.38 -13.30
N LEU A 509 -19.17 -30.35 -14.14
CA LEU A 509 -20.50 -30.97 -14.13
C LEU A 509 -20.76 -32.02 -13.03
N GLN A 510 -19.84 -32.26 -12.09
CA GLN A 510 -20.04 -33.27 -11.03
C GLN A 510 -20.25 -32.72 -9.61
N HIS A 511 -20.15 -31.41 -9.35
CA HIS A 511 -20.21 -30.86 -7.99
C HIS A 511 -21.44 -29.98 -7.67
N LEU A 512 -22.31 -29.73 -8.65
CA LEU A 512 -23.51 -28.88 -8.49
C LEU A 512 -24.78 -29.63 -8.03
N THR A 513 -24.70 -30.95 -7.79
CA THR A 513 -25.86 -31.77 -7.39
C THR A 513 -26.24 -31.59 -5.92
N THR A 514 -25.38 -30.97 -5.11
CA THR A 514 -25.41 -31.13 -3.66
C THR A 514 -26.04 -29.99 -2.87
N THR A 515 -26.34 -28.80 -3.42
CA THR A 515 -26.85 -27.70 -2.56
C THR A 515 -28.30 -27.90 -2.09
N PHE A 516 -29.24 -28.24 -2.99
CA PHE A 516 -30.63 -28.55 -2.61
C PHE A 516 -30.75 -29.89 -1.88
N GLN A 517 -29.99 -30.92 -2.29
CA GLN A 517 -29.97 -32.21 -1.60
C GLN A 517 -29.32 -32.12 -0.21
N ALA A 518 -28.24 -31.35 -0.04
CA ALA A 518 -27.61 -31.15 1.26
C ALA A 518 -28.46 -30.27 2.17
N LEU A 519 -29.19 -29.28 1.63
CA LEU A 519 -30.19 -28.56 2.40
C LEU A 519 -31.31 -29.52 2.84
N ALA A 520 -31.84 -30.34 1.91
CA ALA A 520 -32.87 -31.35 2.16
C ALA A 520 -32.44 -32.37 3.24
N ALA A 521 -31.21 -32.87 3.15
CA ALA A 521 -30.59 -33.77 4.12
C ALA A 521 -30.34 -33.10 5.47
N SER A 522 -30.16 -31.77 5.49
CA SER A 522 -29.97 -30.96 6.70
C SER A 522 -31.28 -30.43 7.28
N LEU A 523 -32.43 -30.62 6.63
CA LEU A 523 -33.74 -30.18 7.15
C LEU A 523 -34.07 -30.74 8.54
N PRO A 524 -33.76 -32.02 8.88
CA PRO A 524 -33.95 -32.53 10.23
C PRO A 524 -33.10 -31.79 11.27
N ALA A 525 -31.88 -31.39 10.88
CA ALA A 525 -30.98 -30.61 11.72
C ALA A 525 -31.47 -29.16 11.89
N LEU A 526 -31.98 -28.56 10.81
CA LEU A 526 -32.55 -27.21 10.78
C LEU A 526 -33.91 -27.11 11.51
N ALA A 527 -34.66 -28.21 11.60
CA ALA A 527 -35.92 -28.24 12.36
C ALA A 527 -35.74 -27.95 13.86
N CYS A 528 -34.53 -28.14 14.39
CA CYS A 528 -34.18 -27.77 15.77
C CYS A 528 -33.73 -26.30 15.91
N ALA A 529 -33.47 -25.60 14.81
CA ALA A 529 -33.01 -24.21 14.79
C ALA A 529 -34.22 -23.25 14.85
N ALA A 530 -34.87 -23.23 16.01
CA ALA A 530 -36.08 -22.44 16.26
C ALA A 530 -35.88 -20.91 16.13
N ALA A 531 -34.64 -20.42 16.03
CA ALA A 531 -34.30 -19.00 15.92
C ALA A 531 -34.17 -18.50 14.47
N LEU A 532 -34.21 -19.38 13.46
CA LEU A 532 -34.07 -19.01 12.04
C LEU A 532 -35.21 -18.10 11.57
N LYS A 533 -34.85 -16.90 11.14
CA LYS A 533 -35.76 -15.88 10.59
C LYS A 533 -35.64 -15.76 9.08
N THR A 534 -34.42 -15.89 8.55
CA THR A 534 -34.11 -15.66 7.14
C THR A 534 -33.31 -16.84 6.57
N VAL A 535 -33.77 -17.38 5.44
CA VAL A 535 -33.07 -18.42 4.68
C VAL A 535 -33.03 -18.00 3.22
N GLU A 536 -31.83 -17.88 2.67
CA GLU A 536 -31.59 -17.50 1.29
C GLU A 536 -30.78 -18.58 0.61
N VAL A 537 -31.29 -19.09 -0.52
CA VAL A 537 -30.68 -20.21 -1.24
C VAL A 537 -30.75 -19.91 -2.73
N GLU A 538 -29.59 -19.71 -3.35
CA GLU A 538 -29.47 -19.61 -4.80
C GLU A 538 -28.66 -20.80 -5.30
N CYS A 539 -29.26 -21.59 -6.19
CA CYS A 539 -28.64 -22.79 -6.73
C CYS A 539 -28.78 -22.80 -8.25
N THR A 540 -27.67 -22.60 -8.96
CA THR A 540 -27.64 -22.78 -10.42
C THR A 540 -26.95 -24.10 -10.77
N GLY A 541 -27.70 -25.14 -11.13
CA GLY A 541 -27.09 -26.46 -11.44
C GLY A 541 -28.02 -27.45 -12.13
N VAL A 542 -27.48 -28.26 -13.04
CA VAL A 542 -28.21 -29.19 -13.94
C VAL A 542 -28.52 -30.52 -13.23
N ALA A 543 -29.25 -30.49 -12.12
CA ALA A 543 -29.93 -31.70 -11.64
C ALA A 543 -31.15 -32.01 -12.54
N ASP A 544 -31.57 -33.27 -12.58
CA ASP A 544 -32.85 -33.68 -13.19
C ASP A 544 -33.98 -32.77 -12.69
N ALA A 545 -34.78 -32.23 -13.61
CA ALA A 545 -35.82 -31.24 -13.32
C ALA A 545 -36.85 -31.77 -12.32
N GLU A 546 -37.08 -33.09 -12.29
CA GLU A 546 -38.03 -33.73 -11.39
C GLU A 546 -37.47 -33.91 -9.96
N GLU A 547 -36.16 -34.13 -9.83
CA GLU A 547 -35.48 -34.20 -8.55
C GLU A 547 -35.29 -32.81 -7.90
N ARG A 548 -34.99 -31.79 -8.72
CA ARG A 548 -34.97 -30.38 -8.29
C ARG A 548 -36.33 -29.97 -7.74
N LEU A 549 -37.41 -30.30 -8.45
CA LEU A 549 -38.78 -30.02 -8.01
C LEU A 549 -39.10 -30.70 -6.68
N ARG A 550 -38.73 -31.98 -6.50
CA ARG A 550 -38.93 -32.70 -5.22
C ARG A 550 -38.19 -32.02 -4.05
N SER A 551 -36.97 -31.56 -4.28
CA SER A 551 -36.19 -30.85 -3.25
C SER A 551 -36.78 -29.48 -2.91
N VAL A 552 -37.21 -28.69 -3.91
CA VAL A 552 -37.89 -27.41 -3.67
C VAL A 552 -39.18 -27.62 -2.87
N GLN A 553 -39.99 -28.62 -3.24
CA GLN A 553 -41.23 -28.94 -2.53
C GLN A 553 -40.98 -29.39 -1.08
N SER A 554 -39.92 -30.15 -0.82
CA SER A 554 -39.57 -30.58 0.55
C SER A 554 -39.06 -29.40 1.39
N THR A 555 -38.25 -28.51 0.83
CA THR A 555 -37.82 -27.25 1.48
C THR A 555 -39.00 -26.36 1.82
N LEU A 556 -39.96 -26.16 0.90
CA LEU A 556 -41.17 -25.35 1.14
C LEU A 556 -42.02 -25.94 2.28
N ARG A 557 -42.22 -27.27 2.29
CA ARG A 557 -42.95 -27.95 3.38
C ARG A 557 -42.25 -27.84 4.73
N TRP A 558 -40.93 -27.90 4.76
CA TRP A 558 -40.17 -27.65 5.97
C TRP A 558 -40.30 -26.20 6.44
N ALA A 559 -40.16 -25.23 5.52
CA ALA A 559 -40.25 -23.80 5.81
C ALA A 559 -41.60 -23.45 6.44
N GLY A 560 -42.71 -23.96 5.88
CA GLY A 560 -44.06 -23.78 6.44
C GLY A 560 -44.25 -24.32 7.87
N ARG A 561 -43.38 -25.24 8.31
CA ARG A 561 -43.40 -25.78 9.68
C ARG A 561 -42.51 -25.01 10.66
N GLN A 562 -41.72 -24.04 10.19
CA GLN A 562 -40.85 -23.24 11.05
C GLN A 562 -41.60 -22.02 11.60
N PRO A 563 -41.75 -21.89 12.93
CA PRO A 563 -42.56 -20.81 13.52
C PRO A 563 -41.88 -19.43 13.45
N ALA A 564 -40.55 -19.39 13.47
CA ALA A 564 -39.78 -18.15 13.48
C ALA A 564 -39.38 -17.63 12.09
N LEU A 565 -39.54 -18.45 11.05
CA LEU A 565 -39.13 -18.09 9.69
C LEU A 565 -40.04 -16.97 9.15
N ARG A 566 -39.43 -15.97 8.52
CA ARG A 566 -40.09 -14.77 7.98
C ARG A 566 -39.76 -14.54 6.52
N LEU A 567 -38.53 -14.83 6.09
CA LEU A 567 -38.09 -14.67 4.71
C LEU A 567 -37.49 -15.99 4.21
N LEU A 568 -37.97 -16.43 3.05
CA LEU A 568 -37.40 -17.53 2.28
C LEU A 568 -37.14 -17.02 0.86
N SER A 569 -35.87 -16.80 0.53
CA SER A 569 -35.45 -16.45 -0.83
C SER A 569 -34.95 -17.69 -1.54
N LEU A 570 -35.51 -17.98 -2.73
CA LEU A 570 -35.13 -19.13 -3.55
C LEU A 570 -34.74 -18.64 -4.96
N GLY A 571 -33.50 -18.89 -5.36
CA GLY A 571 -33.05 -18.73 -6.74
C GLY A 571 -33.44 -19.95 -7.57
N ILE A 572 -34.61 -19.91 -8.18
CA ILE A 572 -35.16 -20.97 -9.04
C ILE A 572 -35.72 -20.38 -10.33
N ASP A 573 -35.64 -21.13 -11.42
CA ASP A 573 -36.22 -20.72 -12.70
C ASP A 573 -37.77 -20.67 -12.66
N ASP A 574 -38.36 -19.82 -13.52
CA ASP A 574 -39.81 -19.60 -13.58
C ASP A 574 -40.60 -20.89 -13.85
N ALA A 575 -40.01 -21.84 -14.59
CA ALA A 575 -40.64 -23.12 -14.90
C ALA A 575 -40.77 -24.02 -13.65
N THR A 576 -39.73 -24.08 -12.83
CA THR A 576 -39.72 -24.83 -11.56
C THR A 576 -40.61 -24.15 -10.53
N LEU A 577 -40.58 -22.81 -10.45
CA LEU A 577 -41.47 -22.03 -9.58
C LEU A 577 -42.95 -22.29 -9.93
N GLY A 578 -43.30 -22.26 -11.22
CA GLY A 578 -44.65 -22.55 -11.68
C GLY A 578 -45.13 -23.96 -11.31
N ARG A 579 -44.25 -24.97 -11.43
CA ARG A 579 -44.56 -26.37 -11.03
C ARG A 579 -44.62 -26.56 -9.51
N ALA A 580 -43.90 -25.74 -8.74
CA ALA A 580 -43.89 -25.80 -7.26
C ALA A 580 -44.99 -24.92 -6.62
N ALA A 581 -45.64 -24.03 -7.38
CA ALA A 581 -46.56 -23.01 -6.86
C ALA A 581 -47.69 -23.57 -5.98
N ALA A 582 -48.35 -24.66 -6.40
CA ALA A 582 -49.41 -25.29 -5.61
C ALA A 582 -48.89 -25.80 -4.26
N ALA A 583 -47.73 -26.45 -4.26
CA ALA A 583 -47.08 -26.93 -3.04
C ALA A 583 -46.59 -25.77 -2.14
N ALA A 584 -46.15 -24.66 -2.73
CA ALA A 584 -45.77 -23.45 -2.01
C ALA A 584 -46.97 -22.82 -1.31
N VAL A 585 -48.10 -22.68 -2.00
CA VAL A 585 -49.35 -22.15 -1.42
C VAL A 585 -49.83 -23.03 -0.28
N ASP A 586 -49.88 -24.35 -0.47
CA ASP A 586 -50.36 -25.26 0.58
C ASP A 586 -49.43 -25.30 1.79
N ALA A 587 -48.11 -25.23 1.58
CA ALA A 587 -47.12 -25.28 2.65
C ALA A 587 -46.99 -23.96 3.42
N LEU A 588 -47.06 -22.81 2.74
CA LEU A 588 -46.79 -21.49 3.32
C LEU A 588 -48.05 -20.71 3.73
N ARG A 589 -49.25 -21.14 3.31
CA ARG A 589 -50.52 -20.51 3.73
C ARG A 589 -50.70 -20.37 5.26
N PRO A 590 -50.27 -21.30 6.12
CA PRO A 590 -50.39 -21.15 7.57
C PRO A 590 -49.26 -20.33 8.21
N SER A 591 -48.27 -19.86 7.45
CA SER A 591 -47.08 -19.18 7.98
C SER A 591 -46.98 -17.72 7.49
N ALA A 592 -46.29 -16.87 8.26
CA ALA A 592 -46.02 -15.47 7.91
C ALA A 592 -44.74 -15.32 7.05
N ILE A 593 -44.53 -16.25 6.12
CA ILE A 593 -43.30 -16.33 5.33
C ILE A 593 -43.46 -15.55 4.03
N HIS A 594 -42.56 -14.61 3.78
CA HIS A 594 -42.37 -13.97 2.51
C HIS A 594 -41.49 -14.85 1.62
N LEU A 595 -42.02 -15.25 0.47
CA LEU A 595 -41.27 -15.97 -0.57
C LEU A 595 -40.78 -14.95 -1.60
N GLU A 596 -39.46 -14.85 -1.79
CA GLU A 596 -38.85 -14.02 -2.82
C GLU A 596 -38.12 -14.90 -3.84
N ALA A 597 -38.24 -14.55 -5.12
CA ALA A 597 -37.40 -15.13 -6.15
C ALA A 597 -36.04 -14.42 -6.09
N ALA A 598 -34.94 -15.17 -5.93
CA ALA A 598 -33.62 -14.55 -5.92
C ALA A 598 -33.37 -13.87 -7.27
N ALA A 599 -33.03 -12.59 -7.25
CA ALA A 599 -32.67 -11.87 -8.46
C ALA A 599 -31.35 -12.43 -9.02
N PRO A 600 -31.17 -12.57 -10.35
CA PRO A 600 -29.94 -13.11 -10.96
C PRO A 600 -28.69 -12.23 -10.80
N TYR A 601 -28.74 -11.21 -9.95
CA TYR A 601 -27.65 -10.28 -9.74
C TYR A 601 -27.28 -10.31 -8.27
N GLY A 602 -26.11 -10.92 -8.04
CA GLY A 602 -25.64 -11.37 -6.75
C GLY A 602 -25.67 -10.31 -5.67
N MET A 603 -25.92 -10.78 -4.46
CA MET A 603 -25.70 -10.01 -3.23
C MET A 603 -24.25 -9.51 -3.03
N PHE A 604 -23.33 -9.82 -3.95
CA PHE A 604 -21.92 -9.47 -3.84
C PHE A 604 -21.27 -9.06 -5.18
N HIS A 605 -22.00 -8.39 -6.09
CA HIS A 605 -21.29 -7.51 -7.01
C HIS A 605 -20.68 -6.33 -6.21
N HIS A 606 -19.41 -6.02 -6.49
CA HIS A 606 -18.54 -5.04 -5.82
C HIS A 606 -19.21 -3.75 -5.31
N ASP A 607 -20.31 -3.30 -5.93
CA ASP A 607 -21.06 -2.10 -5.56
C ASP A 607 -21.92 -2.23 -4.28
N HIS A 608 -22.24 -3.44 -3.81
CA HIS A 608 -23.10 -3.66 -2.62
C HIS A 608 -22.38 -3.85 -1.28
N LEU A 609 -21.04 -3.95 -1.26
CA LEU A 609 -20.25 -3.82 -0.03
C LEU A 609 -20.44 -2.44 0.63
N ARG A 610 -20.92 -1.44 -0.12
CA ARG A 610 -21.35 -0.15 0.42
C ARG A 610 -22.58 -0.22 1.33
N ARG A 611 -23.44 -1.25 1.26
CA ARG A 611 -24.69 -1.33 2.07
C ARG A 611 -24.61 -2.31 3.24
N LEU A 612 -23.70 -3.29 3.20
CA LEU A 612 -23.54 -4.28 4.29
C LEU A 612 -22.65 -3.77 5.44
N PHE A 613 -22.00 -2.60 5.28
CA PHE A 613 -21.07 -2.02 6.24
C PHE A 613 -21.42 -0.61 6.73
N ASP A 614 -22.71 -0.30 6.83
CA ASP A 614 -23.14 0.73 7.77
C ASP A 614 -23.31 0.09 9.16
N GLY A 615 -22.35 0.40 10.05
CA GLY A 615 -22.57 0.31 11.48
C GLY A 615 -23.75 1.19 11.92
N PRO A 616 -24.24 1.01 13.15
CA PRO A 616 -25.62 1.28 13.53
C PRO A 616 -25.91 2.77 13.51
N ASP A 617 -26.67 3.22 12.52
CA ASP A 617 -27.64 4.32 12.58
C ASP A 617 -27.87 4.76 11.13
N LEU A 618 -29.00 4.32 10.56
CA LEU A 618 -29.89 5.13 9.71
C LEU A 618 -30.97 4.18 9.16
N LEU A 619 -31.99 3.98 9.98
CA LEU A 619 -33.35 3.76 9.50
C LEU A 619 -33.83 5.04 8.82
N SER A 620 -34.02 4.99 7.51
CA SER A 620 -35.11 5.68 6.82
C SER A 620 -35.38 5.03 5.48
#